data_AF-A0A4Q5SHL7-F1
#
_entry.id   AF-A0A4Q5SHL7-F1
#
_cell.length_a   1.000
_cell.length_b   1.000
_cell.length_c   1.000
_cell.angle_alpha   90.00
_cell.angle_beta   90.00
_cell.angle_gamma   90.00
#
_symmetry.space_group_name_H-M   'P 1'
#
loop_
_entity.id
_entity.type
_entity.pdbx_description
1 polymer ?
#
loop_
_entity_poly.entity_id
_entity_poly.type
_entity_poly.pdbx_seq_one_letter_code
_entity_poly.pdbx_strand_id
1 'polypeptide(L)'
;MLTDEQMRYPIGKFQVPVTYTDDDMRKWINNIRMLPGLVRQAVIGLNEEELNTPYRTGGWTLRQVVHHLADSHMNAITRIKLALTEDNPTIKPYEEAYWALQPDYRLP
;
A
#
# COMPACT_ATOMS: atom_id res chain seq x y z
N MET A 1 -20.57 9.77 -12.83
CA MET A 1 -19.96 9.30 -11.56
C MET A 1 -19.06 8.13 -11.88
N LEU A 2 -17.98 7.92 -11.13
CA LEU A 2 -17.12 6.74 -11.28
C LEU A 2 -17.88 5.47 -10.84
N THR A 3 -17.61 4.33 -11.48
CA THR A 3 -18.08 3.02 -11.01
C THR A 3 -17.31 2.59 -9.75
N ASP A 4 -17.83 1.62 -8.99
CA ASP A 4 -17.09 1.08 -7.83
C ASP A 4 -15.71 0.51 -8.25
N GLU A 5 -15.62 -0.15 -9.40
CA GLU A 5 -14.33 -0.63 -9.92
C GLU A 5 -13.36 0.53 -10.23
N GLN A 6 -13.85 1.61 -10.83
CA GLN A 6 -13.03 2.80 -11.10
C GLN A 6 -12.59 3.49 -9.79
N MET A 7 -13.42 3.47 -8.75
CA MET A 7 -13.02 3.97 -7.42
C MET A 7 -12.03 3.05 -6.72
N ARG A 8 -12.10 1.73 -6.95
CA ARG A 8 -11.16 0.74 -6.41
C ARG A 8 -9.79 0.80 -7.10
N TYR A 9 -9.77 1.12 -8.40
CA TYR A 9 -8.56 1.25 -9.21
C TYR A 9 -8.49 2.62 -9.90
N PRO A 10 -8.38 3.72 -9.15
CA PRO A 10 -8.50 5.08 -9.68
C PRO A 10 -7.38 5.46 -10.65
N ILE A 11 -6.27 4.73 -10.62
CA ILE A 11 -5.12 4.87 -11.54
C ILE A 11 -4.88 3.62 -12.41
N GLY A 12 -5.88 2.72 -12.47
CA GLY A 12 -5.77 1.43 -13.15
C GLY A 12 -5.06 0.35 -12.32
N LYS A 13 -4.88 -0.83 -12.92
CA LYS A 13 -4.18 -1.98 -12.34
C LYS A 13 -2.72 -2.00 -12.78
N PHE A 14 -1.84 -2.57 -11.95
CA PHE A 14 -0.44 -2.77 -12.30
C PHE A 14 -0.30 -3.48 -13.65
N GLN A 15 0.53 -2.90 -14.53
CA GLN A 15 0.88 -3.48 -15.81
C GLN A 15 2.33 -3.96 -15.70
N VAL A 16 2.54 -5.26 -15.90
CA VAL A 16 3.87 -5.87 -15.80
C VAL A 16 4.75 -5.30 -16.92
N PRO A 17 5.92 -4.70 -16.60
CA PRO A 17 6.85 -4.22 -17.61
C PRO A 17 7.37 -5.38 -18.46
N VAL A 18 7.50 -5.15 -19.77
CA VAL A 18 8.08 -6.15 -20.70
C VAL A 18 9.58 -6.32 -20.43
N THR A 19 10.26 -5.26 -20.00
CA THR A 19 11.67 -5.25 -19.63
C THR A 19 11.90 -4.35 -18.42
N TYR A 20 13.03 -4.55 -17.75
CA TYR A 20 13.44 -3.82 -16.55
C TYR A 20 14.73 -3.07 -16.86
N THR A 21 14.64 -1.78 -17.21
CA THR A 21 15.83 -0.96 -17.53
C THR A 21 16.43 -0.35 -16.26
N ASP A 22 17.70 0.06 -16.33
CA ASP A 22 18.34 0.77 -15.21
C ASP A 22 17.61 2.06 -14.84
N ASP A 23 17.04 2.76 -15.83
CA ASP A 23 16.26 3.98 -15.61
C ASP A 23 14.93 3.68 -14.93
N ASP A 24 14.25 2.60 -15.31
CA ASP A 24 13.04 2.14 -14.62
C ASP A 24 13.34 1.80 -13.16
N MET A 25 14.42 1.06 -12.91
CA MET A 25 14.85 0.68 -11.57
C MET A 25 15.17 1.92 -10.71
N ARG A 26 15.94 2.88 -11.24
CA ARG A 26 16.23 4.15 -10.56
C ARG A 26 14.96 4.93 -10.25
N LYS A 27 14.03 5.00 -11.21
CA LYS A 27 12.74 5.67 -11.05
C LYS A 27 11.90 5.02 -9.95
N TRP A 28 11.74 3.70 -9.95
CA TRP A 28 10.91 3.04 -8.93
C TRP A 28 11.54 3.05 -7.55
N ILE A 29 12.87 2.93 -7.43
CA ILE A 29 13.58 3.12 -6.17
C ILE A 29 13.31 4.54 -5.62
N ASN A 30 13.37 5.55 -6.47
CA ASN A 30 13.03 6.93 -6.09
C ASN A 30 11.57 7.06 -5.67
N ASN A 31 10.62 6.45 -6.38
CA ASN A 31 9.21 6.49 -6.02
C ASN A 31 8.96 5.87 -4.63
N ILE A 32 9.55 4.70 -4.34
CA ILE A 32 9.45 4.04 -3.02
C ILE A 32 10.07 4.93 -1.94
N ARG A 33 11.22 5.56 -2.21
CA ARG A 33 11.88 6.48 -1.28
C ARG A 33 11.01 7.70 -0.95
N MET A 34 10.29 8.25 -1.94
CA MET A 34 9.48 9.45 -1.76
C MET A 34 8.11 9.17 -1.13
N LEU A 35 7.57 7.95 -1.31
CA LEU A 35 6.22 7.59 -0.89
C LEU A 35 5.88 7.97 0.57
N PRO A 36 6.71 7.69 1.59
CA PRO A 36 6.36 8.04 2.97
C PRO A 36 6.13 9.54 3.19
N GLY A 37 6.91 10.39 2.50
CA GLY A 37 6.75 11.84 2.55
C GLY A 37 5.45 12.29 1.88
N LEU A 38 5.12 11.71 0.72
CA LEU A 38 3.90 12.00 -0.01
C LEU A 38 2.65 11.56 0.75
N VAL A 39 2.67 10.38 1.38
CA VAL A 39 1.58 9.88 2.23
C VAL A 39 1.37 10.81 3.42
N ARG A 40 2.45 11.21 4.11
CA ARG A 40 2.37 12.17 5.23
C ARG A 40 1.73 13.48 4.77
N GLN A 41 2.19 14.04 3.65
CA GLN A 41 1.65 15.29 3.11
C GLN A 41 0.16 15.19 2.77
N ALA A 42 -0.30 14.03 2.30
CA ALA A 42 -1.70 13.81 1.96
C ALA A 42 -2.64 13.77 3.17
N VAL A 43 -2.13 13.45 4.38
CA VAL A 43 -2.96 13.22 5.57
C VAL A 43 -2.70 14.19 6.73
N ILE A 44 -1.61 14.97 6.70
CA ILE A 44 -1.15 15.80 7.84
C ILE A 44 -2.17 16.85 8.32
N GLY A 45 -3.06 17.32 7.44
CA GLY A 45 -4.08 18.32 7.77
C GLY A 45 -5.45 17.74 8.14
N LEU A 46 -5.60 16.41 8.06
CA LEU A 46 -6.89 15.76 8.27
C LEU A 46 -7.18 15.58 9.76
N ASN A 47 -8.43 15.80 10.15
CA ASN A 47 -8.92 15.51 11.49
C ASN A 47 -9.34 14.03 11.63
N GLU A 48 -9.73 13.63 12.84
CA GLU A 48 -10.15 12.25 13.14
C GLU A 48 -11.35 11.78 12.32
N GLU A 49 -12.34 12.63 12.05
CA GLU A 49 -13.51 12.28 11.24
C GLU A 49 -13.12 12.06 9.76
N GLU A 50 -12.26 12.92 9.24
CA GLU A 50 -11.73 12.82 7.87
C GLU A 50 -10.87 11.57 7.70
N LEU A 51 -9.99 11.27 8.66
CA LEU A 51 -9.18 10.04 8.65
C LEU A 51 -10.04 8.77 8.72
N ASN A 52 -11.22 8.85 9.35
CA ASN A 52 -12.19 7.76 9.43
C ASN A 52 -13.18 7.72 8.25
N THR A 53 -13.01 8.59 7.25
CA THR A 53 -13.84 8.57 6.04
C THR A 53 -13.41 7.42 5.11
N PRO A 54 -14.35 6.57 4.64
CA PRO A 54 -14.06 5.55 3.64
C PRO A 54 -13.63 6.17 2.30
N TYR A 55 -12.56 5.68 1.67
CA TYR A 55 -12.12 6.20 0.36
C TYR A 55 -13.11 5.88 -0.78
N ARG A 56 -13.97 4.88 -0.57
CA ARG A 56 -15.11 4.52 -1.42
C ARG A 56 -16.20 3.84 -0.58
N THR A 57 -17.42 3.71 -1.11
CA THR A 57 -18.51 3.01 -0.44
C THR A 57 -18.13 1.57 -0.07
N GLY A 58 -18.23 1.23 1.21
CA GLY A 58 -17.83 -0.09 1.74
C GLY A 58 -16.32 -0.38 1.68
N GLY A 59 -15.51 0.63 1.39
CA GLY A 59 -14.05 0.55 1.41
C GLY A 59 -13.46 0.84 2.78
N TRP A 60 -12.13 0.74 2.87
CA TRP A 60 -11.37 1.13 4.04
C TRP A 60 -11.40 2.64 4.27
N THR A 61 -11.24 3.04 5.52
CA THR A 61 -10.98 4.44 5.87
C THR A 61 -9.59 4.89 5.43
N LEU A 62 -9.37 6.19 5.34
CA LEU A 62 -8.03 6.73 5.02
C LEU A 62 -6.98 6.24 6.03
N ARG A 63 -7.31 6.21 7.33
CA ARG A 63 -6.47 5.66 8.40
C ARG A 63 -6.08 4.21 8.13
N GLN A 64 -7.05 3.36 7.78
CA GLN A 64 -6.79 1.95 7.48
C GLN A 64 -5.91 1.78 6.25
N VAL A 65 -6.06 2.62 5.22
CA VAL A 65 -5.17 2.59 4.04
C VAL A 65 -3.74 2.95 4.42
N VAL A 66 -3.53 3.95 5.28
CA VAL A 66 -2.19 4.35 5.74
C VAL A 66 -1.51 3.22 6.54
N HIS A 67 -2.21 2.60 7.49
CA HIS A 67 -1.67 1.47 8.25
C HIS A 67 -1.40 0.25 7.34
N HIS A 68 -2.29 -0.03 6.39
CA HIS A 68 -2.08 -1.10 5.42
C HIS A 68 -0.83 -0.89 4.55
N LEU A 69 -0.50 0.34 4.16
CA LEU A 69 0.74 0.62 3.44
C LEU A 69 1.97 0.19 4.24
N ALA A 70 1.98 0.42 5.56
CA ALA A 70 3.07 -0.02 6.43
C ALA A 70 3.17 -1.56 6.48
N ASP A 71 2.05 -2.25 6.73
CA ASP A 71 2.00 -3.71 6.82
C ASP A 71 2.37 -4.41 5.51
N SER A 72 1.83 -3.92 4.40
CA SER A 72 2.09 -4.45 3.06
C SER A 72 3.57 -4.30 2.69
N HIS A 73 4.17 -3.14 2.99
CA HIS A 73 5.59 -2.89 2.72
C HIS A 73 6.53 -3.69 3.64
N MET A 74 6.15 -3.88 4.91
CA MET A 74 6.88 -4.77 5.82
C MET A 74 6.88 -6.22 5.32
N ASN A 75 5.73 -6.72 4.86
CA ASN A 75 5.62 -8.03 4.22
C ASN A 75 6.48 -8.10 2.94
N ALA A 76 6.48 -7.06 2.10
CA ALA A 76 7.28 -7.02 0.88
C ALA A 76 8.78 -7.09 1.17
N ILE A 77 9.28 -6.37 2.17
CA ILE A 77 10.71 -6.43 2.57
C ILE A 77 11.09 -7.84 3.03
N THR A 78 10.24 -8.49 3.84
CA THR A 78 10.47 -9.87 4.26
C THR A 78 10.55 -10.82 3.05
N ARG A 79 9.61 -10.70 2.10
CA ARG A 79 9.60 -11.52 0.87
C ARG A 79 10.86 -11.30 0.02
N ILE A 80 11.32 -10.06 -0.11
CA ILE A 80 12.56 -9.73 -0.82
C ILE A 80 13.76 -10.40 -0.15
N LYS A 81 13.85 -10.33 1.19
CA LYS A 81 14.94 -10.98 1.92
C LYS A 81 14.95 -12.49 1.71
N LEU A 82 13.80 -13.15 1.79
CA LEU A 82 13.69 -14.58 1.50
C LEU A 82 14.15 -14.90 0.07
N ALA A 83 13.67 -14.14 -0.92
CA ALA A 83 14.03 -14.35 -2.33
C ALA A 83 15.53 -14.17 -2.61
N LEU A 84 16.24 -13.37 -1.81
CA LEU A 84 17.68 -13.17 -1.93
C LEU A 84 18.52 -14.25 -1.21
N THR A 85 17.91 -15.03 -0.31
CA THR A 85 18.64 -15.97 0.56
C THR A 85 18.22 -17.42 0.40
N GLU A 86 17.13 -17.70 -0.30
CA GLU A 86 16.54 -19.04 -0.48
C GLU A 86 16.28 -19.33 -1.96
N ASP A 87 16.28 -20.60 -2.33
CA ASP A 87 15.91 -21.04 -3.69
C ASP A 87 14.39 -21.14 -3.81
N ASN A 88 13.79 -20.22 -4.58
CA ASN A 88 12.36 -20.15 -4.86
C ASN A 88 11.44 -20.32 -3.62
N PRO A 89 11.54 -19.42 -2.61
CA PRO A 89 10.83 -19.57 -1.35
C PRO A 89 9.32 -19.48 -1.50
N THR A 90 8.59 -20.30 -0.74
CA THR A 90 7.13 -20.12 -0.57
C THR A 90 6.89 -19.01 0.44
N ILE A 91 6.28 -17.91 0.00
CA ILE A 91 5.95 -16.77 0.85
C ILE A 91 4.69 -17.03 1.70
N LYS A 92 4.61 -16.42 2.89
CA LYS A 92 3.42 -16.48 3.74
C LYS A 92 2.40 -15.41 3.31
N PRO A 93 1.18 -15.79 2.88
CA PRO A 93 0.08 -14.85 2.70
C PRO A 93 -0.44 -14.37 4.06
N TYR A 94 -1.13 -13.24 4.06
CA TYR A 94 -1.81 -12.70 5.23
C TYR A 94 -3.20 -12.20 4.84
N GLU A 95 -4.15 -12.31 5.77
CA GLU A 95 -5.52 -11.83 5.58
C GLU A 95 -5.57 -10.32 5.83
N GLU A 96 -5.24 -9.53 4.82
CA GLU A 96 -5.14 -8.06 4.92
C GLU A 96 -6.41 -7.40 5.49
N ALA A 97 -7.59 -7.95 5.17
CA ALA A 97 -8.86 -7.47 5.72
C ALA A 97 -8.97 -7.71 7.23
N TYR A 98 -8.39 -8.78 7.77
CA TYR A 98 -8.37 -9.05 9.21
C TYR A 98 -7.27 -8.29 9.95
N TRP A 99 -6.18 -7.96 9.26
CA TRP A 99 -5.15 -7.06 9.79
C TRP A 99 -5.72 -5.66 9.98
N ALA A 100 -6.53 -5.19 9.02
CA ALA A 100 -7.21 -3.89 9.12
C ALA A 100 -8.26 -3.77 10.24
N LEU A 101 -8.55 -4.86 10.96
CA LEU A 101 -9.42 -4.90 12.14
C LEU A 101 -8.65 -4.90 13.46
N GLN A 102 -7.32 -5.00 13.44
CA GLN A 102 -6.50 -5.02 14.65
C GLN A 102 -6.51 -3.67 15.37
N PRO A 103 -6.24 -3.64 16.70
CA PRO A 103 -6.38 -2.42 17.50
C PRO A 103 -5.46 -1.25 17.07
N ASP A 104 -4.28 -1.55 16.54
CA ASP A 104 -3.31 -0.58 16.05
C ASP A 104 -3.83 0.24 14.86
N TYR A 105 -4.76 -0.30 14.07
CA TYR A 105 -5.42 0.44 12.98
C TYR A 105 -6.32 1.58 13.47
N ARG A 106 -6.53 1.72 14.78
CA ARG A 106 -7.23 2.85 15.42
C ARG A 106 -6.25 3.89 15.98
N LEU A 107 -4.96 3.63 15.96
CA LEU A 107 -3.95 4.56 16.45
C LEU A 107 -3.73 5.71 15.45
N PRO A 108 -3.27 6.88 15.94
CA PRO A 108 -2.93 8.05 15.15
C PRO A 108 -2.02 7.73 13.96
#